data_AF-A0A3M0Y6N9-F1
#
_entry.id   AF-A0A3M0Y6N9-F1
#
_cell.length_a   1.000
_cell.length_b   1.000
_cell.length_c   1.000
_cell.angle_alpha   90.00
_cell.angle_beta   90.00
_cell.angle_gamma   90.00
#
_symmetry.space_group_name_H-M   'P 1'
#
loop_
_entity.id
_entity.type
_entity.pdbx_description
1 polymer ?
#
loop_
_entity_poly.entity_id
_entity_poly.type
_entity_poly.pdbx_seq_one_letter_code
_entity_poly.pdbx_strand_id
1 'polypeptide(L)'
;MKLTRKKLIELIDLKNRGWASYQVNKKVGITVRRIDQIYKEYRETRKIPELGKSAGRPVRQITKEKEAMVRQVYGKYNVCASQLRALIERNLFYLK
;
A
#
# COMPACT_ATOMS: atom_id res chain seq x y z
N MET A 1 -4.57 -18.78 -4.78
CA MET A 1 -5.11 -19.03 -3.42
C MET A 1 -5.11 -17.73 -2.60
N LYS A 2 -6.13 -17.47 -1.80
CA LYS A 2 -6.23 -16.25 -0.96
C LYS A 2 -5.67 -16.52 0.44
N LEU A 3 -4.75 -15.66 0.90
CA LEU A 3 -4.25 -15.67 2.28
C LEU A 3 -5.37 -15.16 3.21
N THR A 4 -5.76 -15.96 4.19
CA THR A 4 -6.79 -15.61 5.18
C THR A 4 -6.19 -15.55 6.57
N ARG A 5 -6.87 -14.88 7.50
CA ARG A 5 -6.42 -14.76 8.89
C ARG A 5 -6.18 -16.12 9.56
N LYS A 6 -7.08 -17.09 9.34
CA LYS A 6 -6.95 -18.47 9.85
C LYS A 6 -5.62 -19.11 9.39
N LYS A 7 -5.32 -19.02 8.10
CA LYS A 7 -4.08 -19.55 7.52
C LYS A 7 -2.83 -18.85 8.05
N LEU A 8 -2.94 -17.56 8.36
CA LEU A 8 -1.83 -16.77 8.88
C LEU A 8 -1.47 -17.19 10.31
N ILE A 9 -2.49 -17.41 11.15
CA ILE A 9 -2.31 -17.95 12.52
C ILE A 9 -1.70 -19.36 12.44
N GLU A 10 -2.28 -20.24 11.60
CA GLU A 10 -1.79 -21.61 11.43
C GLU A 10 -0.34 -21.66 10.96
N LEU A 11 0.04 -20.80 10.01
CA LEU A 11 1.42 -20.65 9.53
C LEU A 11 2.37 -20.27 10.67
N ILE A 12 2.00 -19.27 11.48
CA ILE A 12 2.82 -18.79 12.60
C ILE A 12 2.97 -19.90 13.64
N ASP A 13 1.89 -20.60 13.98
CA ASP A 13 1.91 -21.71 14.93
C ASP A 13 2.83 -22.84 14.46
N LEU A 14 2.77 -23.23 13.18
CA LEU A 14 3.63 -24.26 12.62
C LEU A 14 5.11 -23.84 12.65
N LYS A 15 5.41 -22.57 12.32
CA LYS A 15 6.78 -22.05 12.38
C LYS A 15 7.30 -21.97 13.82
N ASN A 16 6.45 -21.62 14.78
CA ASN A 16 6.81 -21.62 16.21
C ASN A 16 7.10 -23.04 16.73
N ARG A 17 6.44 -24.07 16.16
CA ARG A 17 6.73 -25.49 16.41
C ARG A 17 8.00 -26.00 15.69
N GLY A 18 8.74 -25.14 15.01
CA GLY A 18 9.99 -25.49 14.34
C GLY A 18 9.83 -26.07 12.93
N TRP A 19 8.65 -25.99 12.32
CA TRP A 19 8.45 -26.54 10.98
C TRP A 19 9.22 -25.75 9.92
N ALA A 20 9.82 -26.47 8.96
CA ALA A 20 10.47 -25.87 7.82
C ALA A 20 9.44 -25.21 6.87
N SER A 21 9.82 -24.12 6.21
CA SER A 21 8.90 -23.35 5.34
C SER A 21 8.30 -24.19 4.21
N TYR A 22 9.00 -25.21 3.71
CA TYR A 22 8.47 -26.17 2.73
C TYR A 22 7.36 -27.08 3.31
N GLN A 23 7.48 -27.51 4.57
CA GLN A 23 6.44 -28.30 5.23
C GLN A 23 5.19 -27.45 5.47
N VAL A 24 5.39 -26.18 5.87
CA VAL A 24 4.30 -25.21 6.05
C VAL A 24 3.61 -24.90 4.73
N ASN A 25 4.36 -24.80 3.63
CA ASN A 25 3.79 -24.68 2.28
C ASN A 25 2.88 -25.85 1.95
N LYS A 26 3.34 -27.10 2.13
CA LYS A 26 2.53 -28.30 1.86
C LYS A 26 1.21 -28.31 2.63
N LYS A 27 1.21 -27.79 3.86
CA LYS A 27 0.04 -27.77 4.73
C LYS A 27 -0.92 -26.61 4.43
N VAL A 28 -0.38 -25.39 4.29
CA VAL A 28 -1.20 -24.16 4.22
C VAL A 28 -1.44 -23.70 2.77
N GLY A 29 -0.63 -24.15 1.82
CA GLY A 29 -0.71 -23.80 0.40
C GLY A 29 -0.21 -22.38 0.08
N ILE A 30 0.73 -21.86 0.88
CA ILE A 30 1.35 -20.53 0.71
C ILE A 30 2.78 -20.71 0.24
N THR A 31 3.23 -19.87 -0.70
CA THR A 31 4.60 -19.91 -1.21
C THR A 31 5.64 -19.69 -0.11
N VAL A 32 6.79 -20.37 -0.22
CA VAL A 32 7.88 -20.34 0.77
C VAL A 32 8.32 -18.90 1.07
N ARG A 33 8.55 -18.09 0.02
CA ARG A 33 8.89 -16.67 0.16
C ARG A 33 7.89 -15.90 1.02
N ARG A 34 6.59 -16.14 0.83
CA ARG A 34 5.55 -15.43 1.58
C ARG A 34 5.49 -15.91 3.03
N ILE A 35 5.75 -17.19 3.29
CA ILE A 35 5.90 -17.74 4.64
C ILE A 35 7.04 -17.05 5.38
N ASP A 36 8.21 -16.94 4.75
CA ASP A 36 9.38 -16.32 5.37
C ASP A 36 9.16 -14.83 5.64
N GLN A 37 8.51 -14.11 4.71
CA GLN A 37 8.14 -12.71 4.93
C GLN A 37 7.20 -12.53 6.12
N ILE A 38 6.12 -13.31 6.19
CA ILE A 38 5.13 -13.24 7.28
C ILE A 38 5.79 -13.57 8.62
N TYR A 39 6.62 -14.62 8.64
CA TYR A 39 7.27 -15.06 9.86
C TYR A 39 8.34 -14.07 10.34
N LYS A 40 9.07 -13.45 9.41
CA LYS A 40 10.02 -12.36 9.71
C LYS A 40 9.29 -11.17 10.34
N GLU A 41 8.20 -10.70 9.72
CA GLU A 41 7.39 -9.59 10.23
C GLU A 41 6.82 -9.89 11.62
N TYR A 42 6.31 -11.10 11.84
CA TYR A 42 5.84 -11.56 13.15
C TYR A 42 6.98 -11.58 14.19
N ARG A 43 8.17 -12.08 13.85
CA ARG A 43 9.34 -12.12 14.73
C ARG A 43 9.81 -10.73 15.15
N GLU A 44 9.79 -9.78 14.22
CA GLU A 44 10.22 -8.39 14.45
C GLU A 44 9.20 -7.60 15.28
N THR A 45 7.90 -7.76 14.98
CA THR A 45 6.85 -6.94 15.59
C THR A 45 6.16 -7.59 16.80
N ARG A 46 6.34 -8.91 16.98
CA ARG A 46 5.55 -9.78 17.88
C ARG A 46 4.04 -9.67 17.72
N LYS A 47 3.57 -9.16 16.58
CA LYS A 47 2.16 -9.01 16.24
C LYS A 47 1.84 -9.84 15.01
N ILE A 48 0.63 -10.37 14.95
CA ILE A 48 0.12 -11.12 13.79
C ILE A 48 -0.02 -10.12 12.62
N PRO A 49 0.68 -10.33 11.48
CA PRO A 49 0.62 -9.42 10.33
C PRO A 49 -0.81 -9.21 9.82
N GLU A 50 -1.14 -7.96 9.54
CA GLU A 50 -2.44 -7.60 8.99
C GLU A 50 -2.43 -7.63 7.46
N LEU A 51 -3.38 -8.35 6.88
CA LEU A 51 -3.48 -8.48 5.44
C LEU A 51 -4.10 -7.22 4.84
N GLY A 52 -3.43 -6.63 3.85
CA GLY A 52 -4.01 -5.55 3.04
C GLY A 52 -3.89 -4.14 3.62
N LYS A 53 -3.37 -3.95 4.84
CA LYS A 53 -3.22 -2.62 5.45
C LYS A 53 -2.37 -1.64 4.63
N SER A 54 -1.38 -2.15 3.91
CA SER A 54 -0.49 -1.38 3.03
C SER A 54 -0.55 -1.86 1.58
N ALA A 55 -1.64 -2.51 1.18
CA ALA A 55 -1.80 -2.94 -0.21
C ALA A 55 -2.24 -1.74 -1.06
N GLY A 56 -1.34 -1.22 -1.88
CA GLY A 56 -1.66 -0.17 -2.85
C GLY A 56 -0.54 0.83 -3.05
N ARG A 57 -0.78 1.80 -3.94
CA ARG A 57 0.10 2.95 -4.12
C ARG A 57 0.05 3.81 -2.84
N PRO A 58 1.18 4.28 -2.31
CA PRO A 58 1.18 5.24 -1.21
C PRO A 58 0.28 6.42 -1.56
N VAL A 59 -0.66 6.75 -0.66
CA VAL A 59 -1.55 7.89 -0.84
C VAL A 59 -0.72 9.16 -0.72
N ARG A 60 -0.48 9.84 -1.85
CA ARG A 60 0.07 11.20 -1.83
C ARG A 60 -1.05 12.11 -1.30
N GLN A 61 -0.89 12.61 -0.08
CA GLN A 61 -1.83 13.59 0.46
C GLN A 61 -1.79 14.86 -0.40
N ILE A 62 -2.92 15.20 -1.02
CA ILE A 62 -3.11 16.47 -1.72
C ILE A 62 -3.42 17.50 -0.63
N THR A 63 -2.64 18.58 -0.54
CA THR A 63 -2.92 19.67 0.40
C THR A 63 -4.15 20.45 -0.05
N LYS A 64 -4.93 20.97 0.90
CA LYS A 64 -6.13 21.79 0.60
C LYS A 64 -5.80 23.00 -0.30
N GLU A 65 -4.61 23.56 -0.15
CA GLU A 65 -4.11 24.67 -0.99
C GLU A 65 -3.99 24.25 -2.47
N LYS A 66 -3.41 23.08 -2.74
CA LYS A 66 -3.29 22.55 -4.10
C LYS A 66 -4.65 22.26 -4.70
N GLU A 67 -5.57 21.73 -3.90
CA GLU A 67 -6.93 21.49 -4.34
C GLU A 67 -7.67 22.80 -4.68
N ALA A 68 -7.55 23.82 -3.82
CA ALA A 68 -8.16 25.13 -4.05
C ALA A 68 -7.63 25.79 -5.34
N MET A 69 -6.31 25.72 -5.57
CA MET A 69 -5.68 26.22 -6.79
C MET A 69 -6.25 25.54 -8.05
N VAL A 70 -6.36 24.21 -8.03
CA VAL A 70 -6.93 23.46 -9.16
C VAL A 70 -8.39 23.85 -9.39
N ARG A 71 -9.20 23.94 -8.32
CA ARG A 71 -10.61 24.35 -8.41
C ARG A 71 -10.77 25.77 -8.97
N GLN A 72 -9.93 26.71 -8.56
CA GLN A 72 -9.96 28.09 -9.04
C GLN A 72 -9.64 28.19 -10.53
N VAL A 73 -8.56 27.54 -10.99
CA VAL A 73 -8.17 27.57 -12.40
C VAL A 73 -9.19 26.81 -13.26
N TYR A 74 -9.71 25.70 -12.76
CA TYR A 74 -10.79 24.99 -13.44
C TYR A 74 -12.06 25.83 -13.56
N GLY A 75 -12.52 26.47 -12.47
CA GLY A 75 -13.70 27.34 -12.53
C GLY A 75 -13.56 28.52 -13.51
N LYS A 76 -12.33 29.00 -13.75
CA LYS A 76 -12.07 30.10 -14.68
C LYS A 76 -12.00 29.66 -16.15
N TYR A 77 -11.38 28.51 -16.44
CA TYR A 77 -11.06 28.11 -17.80
C TYR A 77 -11.82 26.88 -18.30
N ASN A 78 -12.38 26.06 -17.40
CA ASN A 78 -13.12 24.81 -17.68
C ASN A 78 -12.42 23.87 -18.67
N VAL A 79 -11.09 23.78 -18.57
CA VAL A 79 -10.25 22.99 -19.47
C VAL A 79 -9.89 21.62 -18.91
N CYS A 80 -9.36 20.75 -19.77
CA CYS A 80 -8.90 19.42 -19.38
C CYS A 80 -7.65 19.47 -18.48
N ALA A 81 -7.35 18.35 -17.80
CA ALA A 81 -6.29 18.29 -16.79
C ALA A 81 -4.89 18.66 -17.31
N SER A 82 -4.55 18.30 -18.56
CA SER A 82 -3.26 18.65 -19.16
C SER A 82 -3.13 20.17 -19.37
N GLN A 83 -4.20 20.82 -19.81
CA GLN A 83 -4.26 22.27 -19.99
C GLN A 83 -4.29 22.99 -18.63
N LEU A 84 -5.01 22.47 -17.63
CA LEU A 84 -4.98 23.02 -16.27
C LEU A 84 -3.57 23.04 -15.71
N ARG A 85 -2.80 21.97 -15.88
CA ARG A 85 -1.42 21.91 -15.44
C ARG A 85 -0.57 23.01 -16.06
N ALA A 86 -0.64 23.19 -17.38
CA ALA A 86 0.10 24.23 -18.09
C ALA A 86 -0.31 25.65 -17.62
N LEU A 87 -1.61 25.88 -17.39
CA LEU A 87 -2.11 27.16 -16.88
C LEU A 87 -1.68 27.44 -15.44
N ILE A 88 -1.70 26.42 -14.58
CA ILE A 88 -1.23 26.51 -13.19
C ILE A 88 0.27 26.81 -13.17
N GLU A 89 1.07 26.06 -13.93
CA GLU A 89 2.53 26.28 -14.04
C GLU A 89 2.84 27.67 -14.60
N ARG A 90 2.10 28.14 -15.61
CA ARG A 90 2.24 29.51 -16.15
C ARG A 90 1.90 30.57 -15.10
N ASN A 91 0.77 30.46 -14.39
CA ASN A 91 0.38 31.43 -13.36
C ASN A 91 1.35 31.47 -12.17
N LEU A 92 1.93 30.34 -11.78
CA LEU A 92 2.96 30.26 -10.74
C LEU A 92 4.27 30.98 -11.14
N PHE A 93 4.59 31.04 -12.43
CA PHE A 93 5.81 31.68 -12.93
C PHE A 93 5.74 33.22 -12.92
N TYR A 94 4.54 33.81 -12.91
CA TYR A 94 4.33 35.27 -12.85
C TYR A 94 4.21 35.81 -11.40
N LEU A 95 4.26 34.94 -10.39
CA LEU A 95 4.19 35.28 -8.97
C LEU A 95 5.55 35.18 -8.26
N LYS A 96 6.64 35.02 -9.03
CA LYS A 96 8.03 34.99 -8.57
C LYS A 96 8.73 36.27 -8.99
#